data_AF-A0A9E5RHE2-F1
#
_entry.id   AF-A0A9E5RHE2-F1
#
_cell.length_a   1.000
_cell.length_b   1.000
_cell.length_c   1.000
_cell.angle_alpha   90.00
_cell.angle_beta   90.00
_cell.angle_gamma   90.00
#
_symmetry.space_group_name_H-M   'P 1'
#
loop_
_entity.id
_entity.type
_entity.pdbx_description
1 polymer ?
#
loop_
_entity_poly.entity_id
_entity_poly.type
_entity_poly.pdbx_seq_one_letter_code
_entity_poly.pdbx_strand_id
1 'polypeptide(L)'
;MRNLTQISAAQTWYTFEGILRRLHQEGIYIDSDQLAEFLLLHGLPVHLRYVPTHLRQRAIAINQNYQGDMAQLVEELEEQLL
;
A
#
# COMPACT_ATOMS: atom_id res chain seq x y z
N MET A 1 -32.49 3.37 16.93
CA MET A 1 -31.16 3.07 17.50
C MET A 1 -30.23 2.81 16.33
N ARG A 2 -29.26 3.69 16.06
CA ARG A 2 -28.30 3.54 14.95
C ARG A 2 -27.16 2.64 15.43
N ASN A 3 -27.04 1.45 14.86
CA ASN A 3 -25.86 0.61 15.07
C ASN A 3 -24.70 1.23 14.29
N LEU A 4 -23.67 1.65 15.02
CA LEU A 4 -22.40 2.09 14.46
C LEU A 4 -21.74 0.86 13.80
N THR A 5 -21.42 0.97 12.52
CA THR A 5 -20.59 0.03 11.76
C THR A 5 -19.36 -0.34 12.58
N GLN A 6 -19.28 -1.58 13.03
CA GLN A 6 -18.17 -2.07 13.82
C GLN A 6 -17.02 -2.41 12.88
N ILE A 7 -16.16 -1.42 12.63
CA ILE A 7 -14.90 -1.58 11.90
C ILE A 7 -13.97 -2.40 12.81
N SER A 8 -13.84 -3.71 12.57
CA SER A 8 -12.81 -4.50 13.26
C SER A 8 -11.48 -4.29 12.53
N ALA A 9 -10.72 -3.29 12.99
CA ALA A 9 -9.40 -2.99 12.49
C ALA A 9 -8.38 -4.04 12.95
N ALA A 10 -8.20 -5.13 12.19
CA ALA A 10 -6.90 -5.78 12.20
C ALA A 10 -5.92 -4.79 11.55
N GLN A 11 -5.09 -4.11 12.34
CA GLN A 11 -4.07 -3.16 11.86
C GLN A 11 -3.02 -3.90 11.02
N THR A 12 -3.34 -4.16 9.77
CA THR A 12 -2.43 -4.76 8.80
C THR A 12 -2.17 -3.71 7.73
N TRP A 13 -0.98 -3.11 7.80
CA TRP A 13 -0.48 -2.22 6.78
C TRP A 13 -0.19 -3.00 5.50
N TYR A 14 -0.46 -2.43 4.33
CA TYR A 14 -0.08 -3.08 3.08
C TYR A 14 1.43 -3.06 2.92
N THR A 15 2.05 -4.24 2.84
CA THR A 15 3.43 -4.34 2.38
C THR A 15 3.49 -4.01 0.89
N PHE A 16 4.65 -3.56 0.40
CA PHE A 16 4.88 -3.32 -1.03
C PHE A 16 4.46 -4.53 -1.90
N GLU A 17 4.83 -5.74 -1.47
CA GLU A 17 4.45 -6.98 -2.15
C GLU A 17 2.95 -7.28 -2.05
N GLY A 18 2.32 -6.91 -0.93
CA GLY A 18 0.88 -6.99 -0.75
C GLY A 18 0.13 -6.10 -1.73
N ILE A 19 0.59 -4.86 -1.93
CA ILE A 19 0.04 -3.92 -2.92
C ILE A 19 0.19 -4.50 -4.32
N LEU A 20 1.41 -4.92 -4.69
CA LEU A 20 1.69 -5.47 -6.01
C LEU A 20 0.81 -6.69 -6.34
N ARG A 21 0.72 -7.63 -5.38
CA ARG A 21 -0.11 -8.82 -5.52
C ARG A 21 -1.58 -8.48 -5.69
N ARG A 22 -2.10 -7.52 -4.92
CA ARG A 22 -3.50 -7.11 -4.99
C ARG A 22 -3.83 -6.48 -6.35
N LEU A 23 -2.97 -5.59 -6.85
CA LEU A 23 -3.13 -5.01 -8.19
C LEU A 23 -3.21 -6.09 -9.27
N HIS A 24 -2.31 -7.07 -9.21
CA HIS A 24 -2.33 -8.19 -10.16
C HIS A 24 -3.60 -9.05 -10.04
N GLN A 25 -4.09 -9.27 -8.82
CA GLN A 25 -5.36 -9.98 -8.58
C GLN A 25 -6.57 -9.23 -9.14
N GLU A 26 -6.53 -7.89 -9.13
CA GLU A 26 -7.55 -7.02 -9.72
C GLU A 26 -7.39 -6.84 -11.25
N GLY A 27 -6.43 -7.53 -11.87
CA GLY A 27 -6.17 -7.47 -13.31
C GLY A 27 -5.33 -6.27 -13.76
N ILE A 28 -4.77 -5.51 -12.81
CA ILE A 28 -3.88 -4.37 -13.07
C ILE A 28 -2.44 -4.87 -13.03
N TYR A 29 -1.86 -5.12 -14.21
CA TYR A 29 -0.47 -5.55 -14.33
C TYR A 29 0.46 -4.33 -14.36
N ILE A 30 1.20 -4.14 -13.28
CA ILE A 30 2.27 -3.15 -13.14
C ILE A 30 3.59 -3.87 -12.83
N ASP A 31 4.70 -3.39 -13.40
CA ASP A 31 6.03 -3.85 -13.00
C ASP A 31 6.33 -3.37 -11.57
N SER A 32 7.02 -4.20 -10.80
CA SER A 32 7.52 -3.82 -9.49
C SER A 32 8.35 -2.52 -9.52
N ASP A 33 9.16 -2.30 -10.56
CA ASP A 33 9.98 -1.09 -10.67
C ASP A 33 9.11 0.16 -10.88
N GLN A 34 8.03 0.04 -11.66
CA GLN A 34 7.06 1.11 -11.91
C GLN A 34 6.28 1.46 -10.64
N LEU A 35 5.86 0.45 -9.88
CA LEU A 35 5.20 0.66 -8.59
C LEU A 35 6.15 1.35 -7.60
N ALA A 36 7.42 0.92 -7.55
CA ALA A 36 8.43 1.53 -6.69
C ALA A 36 8.67 3.00 -7.05
N GLU A 37 8.82 3.32 -8.33
CA GLU A 37 8.98 4.70 -8.79
C GLU A 37 7.76 5.56 -8.44
N PHE A 38 6.55 5.05 -8.69
CA PHE A 38 5.31 5.74 -8.34
C PHE A 38 5.25 6.06 -6.83
N LEU A 39 5.48 5.09 -5.96
CA LEU A 39 5.44 5.29 -4.52
C LEU A 39 6.51 6.30 -4.05
N LEU A 40 7.73 6.19 -4.58
CA LEU A 40 8.84 7.11 -4.26
C LEU A 40 8.55 8.55 -4.71
N LEU A 41 7.88 8.74 -5.84
CA LEU A 41 7.44 10.06 -6.30
C LEU A 41 6.50 10.73 -5.30
N HIS A 42 5.70 9.94 -4.59
CA HIS A 42 4.74 10.42 -3.59
C HIS A 42 5.29 10.41 -2.16
N GLY A 43 6.59 10.17 -1.97
CA GLY A 43 7.20 10.15 -0.63
C GLY A 43 6.78 8.95 0.21
N LEU A 44 6.31 7.88 -0.42
CA LEU A 44 5.89 6.65 0.24
C LEU A 44 7.06 5.66 0.32
N PRO A 45 7.14 4.86 1.40
CA PRO A 45 8.22 3.91 1.55
C PRO A 45 8.02 2.72 0.62
N VAL A 46 9.14 2.13 0.21
CA VAL A 46 9.17 1.02 -0.74
C VAL A 46 10.15 -0.05 -0.30
N HIS A 47 9.95 -1.28 -0.76
CA HIS A 47 10.93 -2.33 -0.50
C HIS A 47 12.12 -2.19 -1.46
N LEU A 48 13.31 -1.94 -0.90
CA LEU A 48 14.55 -1.63 -1.63
C LEU A 48 15.03 -2.71 -2.64
N ARG A 49 14.43 -3.89 -2.62
CA ARG A 49 14.72 -4.98 -3.57
C ARG A 49 14.17 -4.68 -4.96
N TYR A 50 13.05 -3.93 -5.02
CA TYR A 50 12.31 -3.58 -6.24
C TYR A 50 12.58 -2.15 -6.68
N VAL A 51 13.64 -1.52 -6.15
CA VAL A 51 13.98 -0.13 -6.46
C VAL A 51 15.14 -0.13 -7.45
N PRO A 52 14.98 0.50 -8.63
CA PRO A 52 16.07 0.72 -9.57
C PRO A 52 17.28 1.38 -8.90
N THR A 53 18.50 1.02 -9.31
CA THR A 53 19.73 1.46 -8.63
C THR A 53 19.84 2.98 -8.51
N HIS A 54 19.39 3.72 -9.52
CA HIS A 54 19.42 5.19 -9.54
C HIS A 54 18.46 5.86 -8.56
N LEU A 55 17.42 5.15 -8.08
CA LEU A 55 16.46 5.65 -7.09
C LEU A 55 16.78 5.20 -5.66
N ARG A 56 17.78 4.33 -5.48
CA ARG A 56 18.04 3.64 -4.21
C ARG A 56 18.37 4.58 -3.05
N GLN A 57 19.18 5.62 -3.30
CA GLN A 57 19.50 6.61 -2.27
C GLN A 57 18.26 7.39 -1.82
N ARG A 58 17.41 7.80 -2.76
CA ARG A 58 16.13 8.46 -2.47
C ARG A 58 15.21 7.56 -1.67
N ALA A 59 15.12 6.28 -2.03
CA ALA A 59 14.30 5.30 -1.31
C ALA A 59 14.76 5.09 0.13
N ILE A 60 16.07 5.01 0.37
CA ILE A 60 16.63 4.91 1.73
C ILE A 60 16.22 6.13 2.55
N ALA A 61 16.38 7.34 1.99
CA ALA A 61 16.02 8.58 2.69
C ALA A 61 14.52 8.64 3.01
N ILE A 62 13.64 8.27 2.08
CA ILE A 62 12.18 8.24 2.31
C ILE A 62 11.85 7.21 3.39
N ASN A 63 12.33 5.97 3.28
CA ASN A 63 12.04 4.91 4.24
C ASN A 63 12.49 5.27 5.66
N GLN A 64 13.63 5.95 5.82
CA GLN A 64 14.15 6.35 7.13
C GLN A 64 13.38 7.51 7.77
N ASN A 65 12.78 8.39 6.96
CA ASN A 65 12.08 9.57 7.42
C ASN A 65 10.55 9.43 7.38
N TYR A 66 10.03 8.31 6.90
CA TYR A 66 8.60 8.07 6.81
C TYR A 66 8.01 7.85 8.20
N GLN A 67 7.12 8.77 8.61
CA GLN A 67 6.39 8.72 9.88
C GLN A 67 4.89 8.47 9.68
N GLY A 68 4.50 8.17 8.43
CA GLY A 68 3.12 7.94 8.06
C GLY A 68 2.69 6.49 8.24
N ASP A 69 1.40 6.31 8.05
CA ASP A 69 0.68 5.07 8.12
C ASP A 69 0.27 4.69 6.68
N MET A 70 0.78 3.58 6.14
CA MET A 70 0.53 3.17 4.75
C MET A 70 -0.86 2.54 4.58
N ALA A 71 -1.91 3.36 4.56
CA ALA A 71 -3.31 3.02 4.26
C ALA A 71 -3.87 1.77 4.99
N GLN A 72 -4.86 2.00 5.85
CA GLN A 72 -5.50 0.94 6.61
C GLN A 72 -6.46 0.11 5.74
N LEU A 73 -6.42 -1.22 5.89
CA LEU A 73 -7.48 -2.12 5.43
C LEU A 73 -8.79 -1.76 6.15
N VAL A 74 -9.73 -1.18 5.41
CA VAL A 74 -11.12 -1.09 5.83
C VAL A 74 -11.89 -2.06 4.96
N GLU A 75 -12.37 -3.15 5.56
CA GLU A 75 -13.39 -3.98 4.91
C GLU A 75 -14.71 -3.21 5.01
N GLU A 76 -15.14 -2.62 3.89
CA GLU A 76 -16.50 -2.13 3.74
C GLU A 76 -17.40 -3.35 3.52
N LEU A 77 -18.14 -3.76 4.56
CA LEU A 77 -19.21 -4.75 4.42
C LEU A 77 -20.30 -4.14 3.53
N GLU A 78 -20.33 -4.53 2.26
CA GLU A 78 -21.45 -4.23 1.37
C GLU A 78 -22.71 -4.91 1.94
N GLU A 79 -23.72 -4.09 2.26
CA GLU A 79 -25.04 -4.56 2.64
C GLU A 79 -25.63 -5.35 1.46
N GLN A 80 -25.74 -6.67 1.60
CA GLN A 80 -26.55 -7.48 0.69
C GLN A 80 -28.00 -7.03 0.84
N LEU A 81 -28.44 -6.14 -0.06
CA LEU A 81 -29.86 -5.80 -0.24
C LEU A 81 -30.58 -7.07 -0.73
N LEU A 82 -31.18 -7.80 0.21
CA LEU A 82 -32.22 -8.82 -0.03
C LEU A 82 -33.61 -8.19 0.08
#